data_AF-A0A656Z663-F1
#
_entry.id   AF-A0A656Z663-F1
#
_cell.length_a   1.000
_cell.length_b   1.000
_cell.length_c   1.000
_cell.angle_alpha   90.00
_cell.angle_beta   90.00
_cell.angle_gamma   90.00
#
_symmetry.space_group_name_H-M   'P 1'
#
loop_
_entity.id
_entity.type
_entity.pdbx_description
1 polymer ?
#
loop_
_entity_poly.entity_id
_entity_poly.type
_entity_poly.pdbx_seq_one_letter_code
_entity_poly.pdbx_strand_id
1 'polypeptide(L)'
;MHFAERFSLGVTTPAKTVPVPDDQATLPKRLERYEASLIRETLAAHNGDVQQTLESLGIPRKTFYDKMQRHGINRSDYKSEA
;
A
#
# COMPACT_ATOMS: atom_id res chain seq x y z
N MET A 1 -26.24 -11.78 -10.67
CA MET A 1 -26.73 -10.94 -9.56
C MET A 1 -26.08 -9.59 -9.67
N HIS A 2 -26.90 -8.54 -9.59
CA HIS A 2 -26.64 -7.14 -9.87
C HIS A 2 -25.31 -6.62 -9.30
N PHE A 3 -24.47 -6.02 -10.16
CA PHE A 3 -23.40 -5.16 -9.69
C PHE A 3 -23.81 -3.71 -9.96
N ALA A 4 -24.00 -2.96 -8.88
CA ALA A 4 -24.36 -1.56 -8.93
C ALA A 4 -23.10 -0.74 -9.15
N GLU A 5 -22.98 -0.16 -10.34
CA GLU A 5 -21.97 0.86 -10.63
C GLU A 5 -22.57 2.24 -10.31
N ARG A 6 -21.96 2.95 -9.36
CA ARG A 6 -22.14 4.38 -9.15
C ARG A 6 -20.78 5.02 -8.97
N PHE A 7 -20.18 5.41 -10.09
CA PHE A 7 -19.04 6.31 -10.12
C PHE A 7 -19.56 7.74 -10.20
N SER A 8 -19.42 8.51 -9.12
CA SER A 8 -19.73 9.94 -9.14
C SER A 8 -18.80 10.66 -8.17
N LEU A 9 -17.77 11.32 -8.68
CA LEU A 9 -17.76 12.78 -8.82
C LEU A 9 -16.40 13.22 -9.39
N GLY A 10 -16.45 14.08 -10.41
CA GLY A 10 -15.28 14.82 -10.88
C GLY A 10 -14.81 15.80 -9.81
N VAL A 11 -13.57 15.65 -9.37
CA VAL A 11 -12.79 16.72 -8.76
C VAL A 11 -11.47 16.77 -9.52
N THR A 12 -11.33 17.77 -10.38
CA THR A 12 -10.08 18.10 -11.04
C THR A 12 -9.05 18.45 -9.97
N THR A 13 -8.04 17.60 -9.81
CA THR A 13 -6.83 17.87 -9.04
C THR A 13 -5.64 17.64 -9.96
N PRO A 14 -4.64 18.54 -9.97
CA PRO A 14 -3.55 18.46 -10.93
C PRO A 14 -2.69 17.22 -10.63
N ALA A 15 -2.68 16.30 -11.61
CA ALA A 15 -1.66 15.29 -11.88
C ALA A 15 -0.79 14.83 -10.70
N LYS A 16 -1.39 14.22 -9.68
CA LYS A 16 -0.75 13.03 -9.10
C LYS A 16 -1.09 11.92 -10.08
N THR A 17 -0.10 11.28 -10.70
CA THR A 17 -0.31 10.07 -11.49
C THR A 17 -0.93 9.02 -10.57
N VAL A 18 -2.25 9.07 -10.41
CA VAL A 18 -3.02 7.99 -9.82
C VAL A 18 -2.81 6.85 -10.80
N PRO A 19 -2.23 5.71 -10.39
CA PRO A 19 -2.15 4.56 -11.26
C PRO A 19 -3.58 4.28 -11.70
N VAL A 20 -3.85 4.43 -12.99
CA VAL A 20 -5.14 4.04 -13.56
C VAL A 20 -5.35 2.61 -13.06
N PRO A 21 -6.45 2.33 -12.33
CA PRO A 21 -6.75 0.96 -11.96
C PRO A 21 -6.74 0.19 -13.26
N ASP A 22 -5.79 -0.72 -13.39
CA ASP A 22 -5.82 -1.67 -14.48
C ASP A 22 -7.09 -2.49 -14.21
N ASP A 23 -8.20 -2.10 -14.84
CA ASP A 23 -9.53 -2.71 -14.68
C ASP A 23 -9.53 -4.19 -15.13
N GLN A 24 -8.39 -4.65 -15.66
CA GLN A 24 -8.12 -6.03 -16.06
C GLN A 24 -7.26 -6.79 -15.05
N ALA A 25 -6.78 -6.14 -13.98
CA ALA A 25 -6.01 -6.82 -12.94
C ALA A 25 -6.93 -7.72 -12.11
N THR A 26 -6.56 -9.00 -12.05
CA THR A 26 -7.27 -10.00 -11.24
C THR A 26 -7.32 -9.59 -9.76
N LEU A 27 -8.34 -10.05 -9.03
CA LEU A 27 -8.51 -9.75 -7.61
C LEU A 27 -7.23 -9.95 -6.78
N PRO A 28 -6.47 -11.06 -6.94
CA PRO A 28 -5.20 -11.23 -6.24
C PRO A 28 -4.20 -10.11 -6.50
N LYS A 29 -4.12 -9.63 -7.75
CA LYS A 29 -3.17 -8.57 -8.12
C LYS A 29 -3.54 -7.22 -7.53
N ARG A 30 -4.84 -6.93 -7.43
CA ARG A 30 -5.35 -5.71 -6.77
C ARG A 30 -5.05 -5.74 -5.28
N LEU A 31 -5.23 -6.89 -4.62
CA LEU A 31 -4.88 -7.07 -3.22
C LEU A 31 -3.37 -6.90 -2.99
N GLU A 32 -2.52 -7.49 -3.82
CA GLU A 32 -1.05 -7.29 -3.73
C GLU A 32 -0.66 -5.81 -3.78
N ARG A 33 -1.26 -5.05 -4.71
CA ARG A 33 -1.00 -3.60 -4.83
C ARG A 33 -1.48 -2.86 -3.58
N TYR A 34 -2.66 -3.20 -3.09
CA TYR A 34 -3.23 -2.59 -1.90
C TYR A 34 -2.39 -2.87 -0.65
N GLU A 35 -2.00 -4.12 -0.42
CA GLU A 35 -1.10 -4.52 0.67
C GLU A 35 0.23 -3.75 0.60
N ALA A 36 0.82 -3.67 -0.59
CA ALA A 36 2.06 -2.93 -0.79
C ALA A 36 1.91 -1.44 -0.48
N SER A 37 0.79 -0.82 -0.87
CA SER A 37 0.49 0.58 -0.54
C SER A 37 0.34 0.78 0.96
N LEU A 38 -0.39 -0.11 1.65
CA LEU A 38 -0.59 -0.04 3.09
C LEU A 38 0.73 -0.13 3.85
N ILE A 39 1.60 -1.08 3.48
CA ILE A 39 2.93 -1.23 4.10
C ILE A 39 3.76 0.05 3.95
N ARG A 40 3.75 0.68 2.77
CA ARG A 40 4.49 1.92 2.52
C ARG A 40 3.95 3.10 3.33
N GLU A 41 2.63 3.23 3.39
CA GLU A 41 1.96 4.29 4.14
C GLU A 41 2.26 4.16 5.64
N THR A 42 2.16 2.97 6.19
CA THR A 42 2.47 2.72 7.60
C THR A 42 3.94 2.95 7.90
N LEU A 43 4.87 2.48 7.05
CA LEU A 43 6.30 2.76 7.21
C LEU A 43 6.59 4.28 7.18
N ALA A 44 5.96 5.03 6.29
CA ALA A 44 6.11 6.48 6.24
C ALA A 44 5.55 7.16 7.49
N ALA A 45 4.38 6.73 7.98
CA ALA A 45 3.76 7.28 9.18
C ALA A 45 4.59 7.05 10.45
N HIS A 46 5.33 5.95 10.52
CA HIS A 46 6.18 5.58 11.66
C HIS A 46 7.67 5.85 11.42
N ASN A 47 8.07 6.68 10.44
CA ASN A 47 9.47 7.02 10.14
C ASN A 47 10.38 5.79 9.97
N GLY A 48 9.87 4.72 9.35
CA GLY A 48 10.61 3.47 9.15
C GLY A 48 10.79 2.62 10.40
N ASP A 49 10.08 2.90 11.51
CA ASP A 49 10.06 2.05 12.69
C ASP A 49 9.27 0.77 12.41
N VAL A 50 10.01 -0.35 12.38
CA VAL A 50 9.45 -1.67 12.10
C VAL A 50 8.56 -2.18 13.22
N GLN A 51 8.88 -1.89 14.49
CA GLN A 51 8.08 -2.40 15.61
C GLN A 51 6.70 -1.74 15.59
N GLN A 52 6.65 -0.41 15.49
CA GLN A 52 5.38 0.30 15.40
C GLN A 52 4.58 -0.08 14.15
N THR A 53 5.26 -0.26 13.02
CA THR A 53 4.62 -0.71 11.78
C THR A 53 4.00 -2.11 11.94
N LEU A 54 4.68 -3.04 12.63
CA LEU A 54 4.16 -4.38 12.88
C LEU A 54 2.94 -4.36 13.81
N GLU A 55 3.00 -3.56 14.87
CA GLU A 55 1.88 -3.38 15.80
C GLU A 55 0.66 -2.77 15.09
N SER A 56 0.89 -1.76 14.25
CA SER A 56 -0.16 -1.09 13.47
C SER A 56 -0.81 -2.01 12.43
N LEU A 57 -0.01 -2.81 11.71
CA LEU A 57 -0.52 -3.76 10.72
C LEU A 57 -1.08 -5.05 11.34
N GLY A 58 -0.70 -5.39 12.58
CA GLY A 58 -1.16 -6.59 13.28
C GLY A 58 -0.71 -7.91 12.64
N ILE A 59 0.38 -7.91 11.86
CA ILE A 59 0.87 -9.10 11.15
C ILE A 59 2.17 -9.65 11.76
N PRO A 60 2.44 -10.96 11.65
CA PRO A 60 3.69 -11.54 12.11
C PRO A 60 4.90 -10.91 11.42
N ARG A 61 5.99 -10.74 12.19
CA ARG A 61 7.26 -10.16 11.70
C ARG A 61 7.76 -10.84 10.41
N LYS A 62 7.73 -12.17 10.36
CA LYS A 62 8.13 -12.93 9.16
C LYS A 62 7.29 -12.54 7.94
N THR A 63 5.97 -12.52 8.08
CA THR A 63 5.02 -12.15 7.02
C THR A 63 5.29 -10.73 6.51
N PHE A 64 5.56 -9.78 7.40
CA PHE A 64 5.89 -8.42 7.04
C PHE A 64 7.15 -8.35 6.17
N TYR A 65 8.25 -8.99 6.58
CA TYR A 65 9.48 -9.04 5.77
C TYR A 65 9.27 -9.76 4.44
N ASP A 66 8.51 -10.85 4.42
CA ASP A 66 8.17 -11.56 3.18
C ASP A 66 7.38 -10.67 2.21
N LYS A 67 6.47 -9.83 2.73
CA LYS A 67 5.71 -8.85 1.93
C LYS A 67 6.59 -7.70 1.45
N MET A 68 7.45 -7.15 2.32
CA MET A 68 8.42 -6.12 1.91
C MET A 68 9.32 -6.60 0.78
N GLN A 69 9.89 -7.80 0.92
CA GLN A 69 10.75 -8.40 -0.10
C GLN A 69 9.98 -8.64 -1.41
N ARG A 70 8.76 -9.19 -1.33
CA ARG A 70 7.91 -9.43 -2.51
C ARG A 70 7.56 -8.15 -3.26
N HIS A 71 7.38 -7.04 -2.55
CA HIS A 71 6.99 -5.74 -3.13
C HIS A 71 8.16 -4.78 -3.36
N GLY A 72 9.40 -5.23 -3.11
CA GLY A 72 10.61 -4.40 -3.27
C GLY A 72 10.64 -3.17 -2.37
N ILE A 73 10.05 -3.26 -1.18
CA ILE A 73 9.99 -2.15 -0.22
C ILE A 73 11.22 -2.24 0.69
N ASN A 74 12.01 -1.18 0.75
CA ASN A 74 13.13 -1.07 1.67
C ASN A 74 12.80 -0.07 2.79
N ARG A 75 12.95 -0.50 4.04
CA ARG A 75 12.70 0.37 5.21
C ARG A 75 13.67 1.55 5.27
N SER A 76 14.87 1.41 4.71
CA SER A 76 15.89 2.47 4.76
C SER A 76 15.44 3.71 4.01
N ASP A 77 14.56 3.58 3.01
CA ASP A 77 13.96 4.71 2.29
C ASP A 77 13.03 5.56 3.17
N TYR A 78 12.59 5.01 4.31
CA TYR A 78 11.64 5.65 5.24
C TYR A 78 12.28 6.09 6.55
N LYS A 79 13.52 5.65 6.81
CA LYS A 79 14.27 6.13 7.97
C LYS A 79 14.86 7.49 7.64
N SER A 80 14.24 8.53 8.19
CA SER A 80 14.87 9.85 8.28
C SER A 80 16.12 9.69 9.16
N GLU A 81 17.32 9.84 8.60
CA GLU A 81 18.54 9.99 9.40
C GLU A 81 18.33 11.16 10.37
N ALA A 82 18.36 10.86 11.66
CA ALA A 82 18.43 11.81 12.76
C ALA A 82 19.66 11.46 13.59
#